data_AF-A0A2G5U3G7-F1
#
_entry.id   AF-A0A2G5U3G7-F1
#
_cell.length_a   1.000
_cell.length_b   1.000
_cell.length_c   1.000
_cell.angle_alpha   90.00
_cell.angle_beta   90.00
_cell.angle_gamma   90.00
#
_symmetry.space_group_name_H-M   'P 1'
#
loop_
_entity.id
_entity.type
_entity.pdbx_description
1 polymer ?
#
loop_
_entity_poly.entity_id
_entity_poly.type
_entity_poly.pdbx_seq_one_letter_code
_entity_poly.pdbx_strand_id
1 'polypeptide(L)'
;MLATLTAAKYLTLSFAIFYTFAVLFGAPFFSDIIATTVLAATLTLVTALPAVLIFDSEEKFLEVLLLAFSADYTKTTKESIYILTSIFAIFGAWAAAAVHPLDWDRWWQVRRIIFDIYCRNYKTATSVYADSVQKSSVLH
;
A
#
# COMPACT_ATOMS: atom_id res chain seq x y z
N MET A 1 -12.69 16.12 22.46
CA MET A 1 -11.78 15.79 21.34
C MET A 1 -10.42 16.39 21.66
N LEU A 2 -9.33 15.71 21.30
CA LEU A 2 -7.98 16.25 21.42
C LEU A 2 -7.88 17.65 20.76
N ALA A 3 -7.10 18.56 21.36
CA ALA A 3 -6.85 19.88 20.78
C ALA A 3 -6.31 19.75 19.34
N THR A 4 -6.71 20.67 18.45
CA THR A 4 -6.38 20.61 17.01
C THR A 4 -4.88 20.51 16.75
N LEU A 5 -4.06 21.22 17.54
CA LEU A 5 -2.60 21.17 17.47
C LEU A 5 -2.05 19.79 17.85
N THR A 6 -2.59 19.22 18.93
CA THR A 6 -2.21 17.88 19.40
C THR A 6 -2.61 16.81 18.37
N ALA A 7 -3.83 16.90 17.82
CA ALA A 7 -4.29 16.01 16.77
C ALA A 7 -3.37 16.04 15.54
N ALA A 8 -2.98 17.25 15.09
CA ALA A 8 -2.05 17.43 13.98
C ALA A 8 -0.68 16.81 14.27
N LYS A 9 -0.16 16.96 15.50
CA LYS A 9 1.08 16.32 15.96
C LYS A 9 1.02 14.79 15.82
N TYR A 10 -0.07 14.16 16.27
CA TYR A 10 -0.21 12.70 16.19
C TYR A 10 -0.41 12.19 14.77
N LEU A 11 -1.19 12.90 13.94
CA LEU A 11 -1.42 12.54 12.54
C LEU A 11 -0.12 12.64 11.72
N THR A 12 0.66 13.71 11.91
CA THR A 12 1.93 13.88 11.20
C THR A 12 2.98 12.85 11.63
N LEU A 13 3.07 12.56 12.93
CA LEU A 13 4.02 11.59 13.47
C LEU A 13 3.69 10.15 13.03
N SER A 14 2.41 9.75 13.08
CA SER A 14 1.99 8.43 12.61
C SER A 14 2.21 8.25 11.10
N PHE A 15 1.91 9.28 10.30
CA PHE A 15 2.22 9.28 8.87
C PHE A 15 3.70 9.08 8.58
N ALA A 16 4.58 9.82 9.26
CA ALA A 16 6.03 9.70 9.09
C ALA A 16 6.54 8.30 9.44
N ILE A 17 6.01 7.70 10.51
CA ILE A 17 6.35 6.34 10.93
C ILE A 17 5.93 5.33 9.85
N PHE A 18 4.67 5.36 9.40
CA PHE A 18 4.19 4.40 8.39
C PHE A 18 4.90 4.56 7.04
N TYR A 19 5.20 5.80 6.64
CA TYR A 19 5.97 6.07 5.43
C TYR A 19 7.40 5.48 5.54
N THR A 20 8.06 5.67 6.68
CA THR A 20 9.39 5.10 6.94
C THR A 20 9.37 3.58 6.92
N PHE A 21 8.35 2.96 7.54
CA PHE A 21 8.18 1.50 7.47
C PHE A 21 7.98 1.02 6.03
N ALA A 22 7.13 1.68 5.24
CA ALA A 22 6.91 1.32 3.84
C ALA A 22 8.22 1.35 3.03
N VAL A 23 9.06 2.38 3.24
CA VAL A 23 10.39 2.48 2.63
C VAL A 23 11.32 1.34 3.08
N LEU A 24 11.40 1.06 4.39
CA LEU A 24 12.26 -0.01 4.92
C LEU A 24 11.89 -1.40 4.36
N PHE A 25 10.61 -1.61 4.04
CA PHE A 25 10.12 -2.83 3.41
C PHE A 25 10.32 -2.89 1.89
N GLY A 26 11.07 -1.94 1.31
CA GLY A 26 11.49 -1.97 -0.09
C GLY A 26 10.71 -1.06 -1.02
N ALA A 27 9.93 -0.11 -0.47
CA ALA A 27 9.31 0.91 -1.31
C ALA A 27 10.31 1.95 -1.82
N PRO A 28 10.26 2.34 -3.11
CA PRO A 28 11.13 3.37 -3.65
C PRO A 28 10.81 4.72 -3.01
N PHE A 29 11.85 5.39 -2.53
CA PHE A 29 11.72 6.68 -1.83
C PHE A 29 11.19 7.80 -2.74
N PHE A 30 11.54 7.76 -4.03
CA PHE A 30 11.24 8.84 -4.98
C PHE A 30 10.52 8.39 -6.25
N SER A 31 10.57 7.11 -6.62
CA SER A 31 9.95 6.60 -7.85
C SER A 31 8.43 6.56 -7.75
N ASP A 32 7.90 6.07 -6.62
CA ASP A 32 6.48 5.88 -6.40
C ASP A 32 5.98 6.54 -5.11
N ILE A 33 6.23 7.84 -5.04
CA ILE A 33 5.80 8.68 -3.91
C ILE A 33 4.28 8.60 -3.73
N ILE A 34 3.51 8.56 -4.82
CA ILE A 34 2.03 8.57 -4.73
C ILE A 34 1.52 7.30 -4.02
N ALA A 35 1.97 6.12 -4.42
CA ALA A 35 1.46 4.89 -3.84
C ALA A 35 1.97 4.68 -2.39
N THR A 36 3.22 5.06 -2.10
CA THR A 36 3.76 5.02 -0.72
C THR A 36 3.04 6.01 0.20
N THR A 37 2.77 7.22 -0.27
CA THR A 37 2.03 8.23 0.49
C THR A 37 0.58 7.83 0.69
N VAL A 38 -0.10 7.26 -0.31
CA VAL A 38 -1.49 6.78 -0.16
C VAL A 38 -1.58 5.64 0.85
N LEU A 39 -0.64 4.70 0.84
CA LEU A 39 -0.58 3.62 1.84
C LEU A 39 -0.36 4.19 3.26
N ALA A 40 0.63 5.06 3.42
CA ALA A 40 0.92 5.68 4.71
C ALA A 40 -0.26 6.54 5.20
N ALA A 41 -0.92 7.29 4.30
CA ALA A 41 -2.07 8.12 4.62
C ALA A 41 -3.29 7.28 5.02
N THR A 42 -3.56 6.18 4.31
CA THR A 42 -4.68 5.28 4.64
C THR A 42 -4.47 4.58 5.98
N LEU A 43 -3.25 4.08 6.27
CA LEU A 43 -2.92 3.53 7.59
C LEU A 43 -3.07 4.59 8.70
N THR A 44 -2.62 5.81 8.44
CA THR A 44 -2.79 6.95 9.37
C THR A 44 -4.27 7.27 9.60
N LEU A 45 -5.09 7.24 8.55
CA LEU A 45 -6.52 7.51 8.63
C LEU A 45 -7.25 6.44 9.44
N VAL A 46 -6.90 5.17 9.26
CA VAL A 46 -7.58 4.06 9.95
C VAL A 46 -7.10 3.90 11.40
N THR A 47 -5.89 4.33 11.73
CA THR A 47 -5.33 4.23 13.09
C THR A 47 -5.43 5.55 13.87
N ALA A 48 -4.81 6.62 13.40
CA ALA A 48 -4.70 7.87 14.17
C ALA A 48 -6.00 8.69 14.19
N LEU A 49 -6.80 8.70 13.14
CA LEU A 49 -8.07 9.46 13.12
C LEU A 49 -9.09 8.97 14.15
N PRO A 50 -9.43 7.66 14.25
CA PRO A 50 -10.32 7.18 15.31
C PRO A 50 -9.73 7.39 16.70
N ALA A 51 -8.40 7.34 16.87
CA ALA A 51 -7.76 7.66 18.15
C ALA A 51 -8.06 9.11 18.59
N VAL A 52 -7.91 10.10 17.70
CA VAL A 52 -8.21 11.51 18.00
C VAL A 52 -9.68 11.74 18.34
N LEU A 53 -10.59 10.96 17.74
CA LEU A 53 -12.03 11.08 17.97
C LEU A 53 -12.51 10.39 19.24
N ILE A 54 -11.88 9.28 19.64
CA ILE A 54 -12.28 8.47 20.81
C ILE A 54 -11.66 9.01 22.09
N PHE A 55 -10.43 9.51 22.03
CA PHE A 55 -9.70 10.00 23.20
C PHE A 55 -9.81 11.52 23.34
N ASP A 56 -10.16 11.96 24.55
CA ASP A 56 -10.24 13.38 24.90
C ASP A 56 -8.97 13.91 25.57
N SER A 57 -8.11 13.01 26.08
CA SER A 57 -6.87 13.35 26.77
C SER A 57 -5.69 12.57 26.19
N GLU A 58 -4.53 13.24 26.07
CA GLU A 58 -3.26 12.60 25.67
C GLU A 58 -2.87 11.49 26.64
N GLU A 59 -3.13 11.65 27.94
CA GLU A 59 -2.80 10.66 28.98
C GLU A 59 -3.59 9.37 28.79
N LYS A 60 -4.90 9.47 28.53
CA LYS A 60 -5.74 8.29 28.27
C LYS A 60 -5.33 7.56 27.00
N PHE A 61 -4.94 8.29 25.95
CA PHE A 61 -4.44 7.69 24.73
C PHE A 61 -3.16 6.89 25.00
N LEU A 62 -2.20 7.46 25.75
CA LEU A 62 -0.96 6.79 26.10
C LEU A 62 -1.18 5.59 27.03
N GLU A 63 -2.08 5.72 27.99
CA GLU A 63 -2.48 4.63 28.88
C GLU A 63 -3.05 3.46 28.08
N VAL A 64 -4.00 3.71 27.18
CA VAL A 64 -4.55 2.66 26.31
C VAL A 64 -3.48 2.07 25.41
N LEU A 65 -2.58 2.87 24.84
CA LEU A 65 -1.54 2.38 23.95
C LEU A 65 -0.53 1.46 24.67
N LEU A 66 -0.10 1.84 25.88
CA LEU A 66 0.87 1.08 26.68
C LEU A 66 0.23 -0.14 27.33
N LEU A 67 -1.00 0.01 27.79
CA LEU A 67 -1.70 -0.98 28.60
C LEU A 67 -2.68 -1.83 27.76
N ALA A 68 -2.78 -1.59 26.45
CA ALA A 68 -3.59 -2.37 25.50
C ALA A 68 -3.33 -3.88 25.62
N PHE A 69 -2.08 -4.27 25.86
CA PHE A 69 -1.67 -5.67 25.97
C PHE A 69 -1.59 -6.18 27.42
N SER A 70 -1.86 -5.33 28.41
CA SER A 70 -1.89 -5.77 29.81
C SER A 70 -3.17 -6.55 30.11
N ALA A 71 -3.04 -7.59 30.93
CA ALA A 71 -4.15 -8.41 31.41
C ALA A 71 -5.05 -7.65 32.40
N ASP A 72 -4.48 -6.71 33.14
CA ASP A 72 -5.18 -6.00 34.23
C ASP A 72 -5.96 -4.75 33.74
N TYR A 73 -5.84 -4.39 32.45
CA TYR A 73 -6.51 -3.20 31.92
C TYR A 73 -7.94 -3.50 31.46
N THR A 74 -8.90 -2.87 32.12
CA THR A 74 -10.32 -2.95 31.75
C THR A 74 -10.60 -2.01 30.58
N LYS A 75 -10.75 -2.59 29.39
CA LYS A 75 -11.00 -1.83 28.15
C LYS A 75 -12.48 -1.50 28.00
N THR A 76 -12.78 -0.26 27.65
CA THR A 76 -14.13 0.14 27.23
C THR A 76 -14.43 -0.44 25.84
N THR A 77 -15.69 -0.69 25.49
CA THR A 77 -16.09 -1.18 24.16
C THR A 77 -15.50 -0.36 23.01
N LYS A 78 -15.44 0.97 23.14
CA LYS A 78 -14.85 1.87 22.14
C LYS A 78 -13.33 1.64 21.97
N GLU A 79 -12.62 1.43 23.08
CA GLU A 79 -11.17 1.19 23.09
C GLU A 79 -10.84 -0.18 22.50
N SER A 80 -11.65 -1.20 22.82
CA SER A 80 -11.51 -2.54 22.23
C SER A 80 -11.72 -2.52 20.71
N ILE A 81 -12.73 -1.80 20.22
CA ILE A 81 -12.96 -1.63 18.77
C ILE A 81 -11.76 -0.93 18.15
N TYR A 82 -11.29 0.17 18.73
CA TYR A 82 -10.12 0.90 18.26
C TYR A 82 -8.86 0.02 18.15
N ILE A 83 -8.56 -0.75 19.20
CA ILE A 83 -7.40 -1.65 19.25
C ILE A 83 -7.54 -2.72 18.16
N LEU A 84 -8.70 -3.39 18.06
CA LEU A 84 -8.93 -4.42 17.05
C LEU A 84 -8.82 -3.86 15.64
N THR A 85 -9.47 -2.73 15.34
CA THR A 85 -9.39 -2.08 14.03
C THR A 85 -7.96 -1.70 13.68
N SER A 86 -7.19 -1.16 14.63
CA SER A 86 -5.79 -0.79 14.39
C SER A 86 -4.91 -2.02 14.12
N ILE A 87 -5.10 -3.10 14.89
CA ILE A 87 -4.40 -4.37 14.69
C ILE A 87 -4.76 -4.95 13.31
N PHE A 88 -6.04 -5.08 12.97
CA PHE A 88 -6.46 -5.61 11.67
C PHE A 88 -6.02 -4.73 10.50
N ALA A 89 -5.95 -3.41 10.66
CA ALA A 89 -5.45 -2.51 9.62
C ALA A 89 -3.96 -2.71 9.36
N ILE A 90 -3.15 -2.81 10.43
CA ILE A 90 -1.70 -3.07 10.33
C ILE A 90 -1.49 -4.49 9.80
N PHE A 91 -2.02 -5.52 10.44
CA PHE A 91 -1.85 -6.89 9.95
C PHE A 91 -2.43 -7.10 8.56
N GLY A 92 -3.54 -6.46 8.23
CA GLY A 92 -4.16 -6.52 6.91
C GLY A 92 -3.32 -5.83 5.84
N ALA A 93 -2.78 -4.65 6.10
CA ALA A 93 -1.89 -3.96 5.16
C ALA A 93 -0.58 -4.74 4.94
N TRP A 94 -0.02 -5.34 5.99
CA TRP A 94 1.18 -6.18 5.88
C TRP A 94 0.88 -7.53 5.22
N ALA A 95 -0.26 -8.16 5.50
CA ALA A 95 -0.69 -9.37 4.81
C ALA A 95 -0.95 -9.10 3.32
N ALA A 96 -1.53 -7.95 2.98
CA ALA A 96 -1.70 -7.52 1.60
C ALA A 96 -0.34 -7.34 0.89
N ALA A 97 0.67 -6.81 1.58
CA ALA A 97 2.05 -6.72 1.09
C ALA A 97 2.77 -8.08 0.96
N ALA A 98 2.34 -9.11 1.70
CA ALA A 98 2.85 -10.48 1.55
C ALA A 98 2.16 -11.23 0.40
N VAL A 99 0.85 -11.02 0.21
CA VAL A 99 0.04 -11.64 -0.85
C VAL A 99 0.34 -11.02 -2.21
N HIS A 100 0.50 -9.70 -2.27
CA HIS A 100 1.13 -9.00 -3.38
C HIS A 100 2.52 -8.60 -2.92
N PRO A 101 3.58 -9.42 -3.15
CA PRO A 101 4.93 -9.03 -2.79
C PRO A 101 5.13 -7.62 -3.33
N LEU A 102 5.33 -6.69 -2.40
CA LEU A 102 5.27 -5.24 -2.59
C LEU A 102 5.98 -4.87 -3.91
N ASP A 103 5.18 -4.67 -4.95
CA ASP A 103 5.56 -4.97 -6.33
C ASP A 103 6.17 -3.78 -7.05
N TRP A 104 7.10 -3.11 -6.36
CA TRP A 104 7.57 -1.78 -6.75
C TRP A 104 8.43 -1.75 -8.01
N ASP A 105 8.99 -2.89 -8.43
CA ASP A 105 9.76 -2.93 -9.67
C ASP A 105 9.87 -4.36 -10.25
N ARG A 106 8.84 -4.80 -11.00
CA ARG A 106 8.96 -6.03 -11.82
C ARG A 106 9.53 -5.73 -13.18
N TRP A 107 10.84 -5.51 -13.25
CA TRP A 107 11.60 -5.50 -14.50
C TRP A 107 11.35 -6.76 -15.36
N TRP A 108 10.97 -7.89 -14.75
CA TRP A 108 10.60 -9.12 -15.45
C TRP A 108 9.19 -9.13 -16.04
N GLN A 109 8.24 -8.35 -15.50
CA GLN A 109 6.93 -8.16 -16.13
C GLN A 109 7.03 -7.27 -17.37
N VAL A 110 7.84 -6.20 -17.29
CA VAL A 110 8.15 -5.36 -18.46
C VAL A 110 8.81 -6.20 -19.56
N ARG A 111 9.73 -7.10 -19.19
CA ARG A 111 10.34 -8.04 -20.14
C ARG A 111 9.32 -8.99 -20.78
N ARG A 112 8.30 -9.44 -20.03
CA ARG A 112 7.21 -10.29 -20.54
C ARG A 112 6.34 -9.55 -21.55
N ILE A 113 5.95 -8.31 -21.24
CA ILE A 113 5.16 -7.46 -22.13
C ILE A 113 5.93 -7.10 -23.40
N ILE A 114 7.20 -6.70 -23.27
CA ILE A 114 8.06 -6.39 -24.44
C ILE A 114 8.27 -7.62 -25.31
N PHE A 115 8.52 -8.79 -24.71
CA PHE A 115 8.69 -10.04 -25.45
C PHE A 115 7.39 -10.46 -26.16
N ASP A 116 6.22 -10.31 -25.52
CA ASP A 116 4.93 -10.61 -26.13
C ASP A 116 4.59 -9.66 -27.28
N ILE A 117 4.90 -8.36 -27.15
CA ILE A 117 4.76 -7.38 -28.25
C ILE A 117 5.70 -7.73 -29.40
N TYR A 118 6.95 -8.05 -29.11
CA TYR A 118 7.94 -8.42 -30.11
C TYR A 118 7.51 -9.69 -30.87
N CYS A 119 7.08 -10.73 -30.16
CA CYS A 119 6.56 -11.97 -30.75
C CYS A 119 5.28 -11.73 -31.59
N ARG A 120 4.39 -10.83 -31.15
CA ARG A 120 3.18 -10.48 -31.89
C ARG A 120 3.50 -9.73 -33.19
N ASN A 121 4.44 -8.78 -33.14
CA ASN A 121 4.91 -8.04 -34.32
C ASN A 121 5.68 -8.94 -35.31
N TYR A 122 6.46 -9.89 -34.81
CA TYR A 122 7.15 -10.85 -35.68
C TYR A 122 6.16 -11.75 -36.44
N LYS A 123 5.14 -12.29 -35.76
CA LYS A 123 4.11 -13.13 -36.40
C LYS A 123 3.31 -12.38 -37.47
N THR A 124 2.99 -11.11 -37.24
CA THR A 124 2.27 -10.27 -38.22
C THR A 124 3.15 -9.93 -39.42
N ALA A 125 4.43 -9.62 -39.22
CA ALA A 125 5.37 -9.39 -40.33
C ALA A 125 5.52 -10.63 -41.23
N THR A 126 5.60 -11.83 -40.64
CA THR A 126 5.68 -13.07 -41.42
C THR A 126 4.40 -13.39 -42.20
N SER A 127 3.21 -13.05 -41.68
CA SER A 127 1.96 -13.31 -42.42
C SER A 127 1.78 -12.32 -43.58
N VAL A 128 2.15 -11.05 -43.39
CA VAL A 128 2.12 -10.04 -44.47
C VAL A 128 3.12 -10.39 -45.57
N TYR A 129 4.31 -10.87 -45.22
CA TYR A 129 5.27 -11.35 -46.20
C TYR A 129 4.75 -12.59 -46.96
N ALA A 130 4.19 -13.57 -46.25
CA ALA A 130 3.59 -14.75 -46.87
C ALA A 130 2.46 -14.40 -47.85
N ASP A 131 1.57 -13.47 -47.48
CA ASP A 131 0.51 -12.97 -48.37
C ASP A 131 1.06 -12.22 -49.58
N SER A 132 2.13 -11.43 -49.42
CA SER A 132 2.76 -10.70 -50.53
C SER A 132 3.43 -11.64 -51.54
N VAL A 133 4.07 -12.72 -51.07
CA VAL A 133 4.68 -13.75 -51.91
C VAL A 133 3.59 -14.53 -52.65
N GLN A 134 2.53 -14.92 -51.95
CA GLN A 134 1.39 -15.62 -52.57
C GLN A 134 0.68 -14.76 -53.63
N LYS A 135 0.56 -13.45 -53.41
CA LYS A 135 -0.04 -12.53 -54.39
C LYS A 135 0.85 -12.30 -55.62
N SER A 136 2.17 -12.42 -55.45
CA SER A 136 3.14 -12.31 -56.57
C SER A 136 3.19 -13.55 -57.46
N SER A 137 2.90 -14.75 -56.92
CA SER A 137 2.89 -16.01 -57.68
C SER A 137 1.61 -16.25 -58.48
N VAL A 138 0.52 -15.53 -58.18
CA VAL A 138 -0.76 -15.59 -58.90
C VAL A 138 -0.80 -14.63 -60.10
N LEU A 139 0.19 -13.72 -60.22
CA LEU A 139 0.31 -12.75 -61.32
C LEU A 139 1.21 -13.23 -62.48
N HIS A 140 1.64 -14.49 -62.45
CA HIS A 140 2.33 -15.19 -63.53
C HIS A 140 1.48 -16.38 -64.01
#